data_AF-G2SQN1-F1
#
_entry.id   AF-G2SQN1-F1
#
_cell.length_a   1.000
_cell.length_b   1.000
_cell.length_c   1.000
_cell.angle_alpha   90.00
_cell.angle_beta   90.00
_cell.angle_gamma   90.00
#
_symmetry.space_group_name_H-M   'P 1'
#
loop_
_entity.id
_entity.type
_entity.pdbx_description
1 polymer ?
#
loop_
_entity_poly.entity_id
_entity_poly.type
_entity_poly.pdbx_seq_one_letter_code
_entity_poly.pdbx_strand_id
1 'polypeptide(L)' 'MGNKLDILNDYQVAEKKAAELSSVCAKLHDGGRTQHLQSAYDEKLRSVELQRDNLGVILEAIDAAED' A
#
# COMPACT_ATOMS: atom_id res chain seq x y z
N MET A 1 10.70 22.32 -1.63
CA MET A 1 10.89 20.87 -1.51
C MET A 1 9.86 20.14 -2.39
N GLY A 2 10.17 19.87 -3.66
CA GLY A 2 9.31 19.03 -4.51
C GLY A 2 9.26 17.58 -4.00
N ASN A 3 10.43 17.05 -3.65
CA ASN A 3 10.61 15.65 -3.25
C ASN A 3 9.71 15.17 -2.09
N LYS A 4 9.49 15.98 -1.04
CA LYS A 4 8.66 15.58 0.10
C LYS A 4 7.18 15.48 -0.25
N LEU A 5 6.66 16.46 -0.99
CA LEU A 5 5.26 16.47 -1.45
C LEU A 5 4.98 15.34 -2.44
N ASP A 6 5.95 15.05 -3.32
CA ASP A 6 5.86 13.93 -4.25
C ASP A 6 5.80 12.58 -3.51
N ILE A 7 6.67 12.37 -2.51
CA ILE A 7 6.67 11.16 -1.66
C ILE A 7 5.37 11.04 -0.87
N LEU A 8 4.84 12.16 -0.35
CA LEU A 8 3.56 12.16 0.37
C LEU A 8 2.40 11.77 -0.55
N ASN A 9 2.38 12.28 -1.78
CA ASN A 9 1.37 11.90 -2.76
C ASN A 9 1.47 10.41 -3.10
N ASP A 10 2.67 9.89 -3.32
CA ASP A 10 2.90 8.46 -3.60
C ASP A 10 2.48 7.58 -2.42
N TYR A 11 2.74 8.01 -1.19
CA TYR A 11 2.30 7.34 0.03
C TYR A 11 0.76 7.26 0.09
N GLN A 12 0.07 8.38 -0.14
CA GLN A 12 -1.40 8.44 -0.13
C GLN A 12 -2.02 7.57 -1.23
N VAL A 13 -1.41 7.53 -2.41
CA VAL A 13 -1.82 6.65 -3.51
C VAL A 13 -1.65 5.17 -3.12
N ALA A 14 -0.53 4.82 -2.48
CA ALA A 14 -0.27 3.46 -2.00
C ALA A 14 -1.28 3.05 -0.90
N GLU A 15 -1.59 3.93 0.05
CA GLU A 15 -2.61 3.69 1.08
C GLU A 15 -3.99 3.40 0.47
N LYS A 16 -4.44 4.26 -0.45
CA LYS A 16 -5.75 4.08 -1.09
C LYS A 16 -5.81 2.74 -1.84
N LYS A 17 -4.74 2.40 -2.56
CA LYS A 17 -4.65 1.16 -3.32
C LYS A 17 -4.61 -0.07 -2.41
N ALA A 18 -3.91 -0.01 -1.27
CA ALA A 18 -3.92 -1.09 -0.28
C ALA A 18 -5.33 -1.30 0.29
N ALA A 19 -6.05 -0.22 0.62
CA ALA A 19 -7.42 -0.30 1.12
C ALA A 19 -8.39 -0.92 0.09
N GLU A 20 -8.28 -0.52 -1.18
CA GLU A 20 -9.05 -1.10 -2.28
C GLU A 20 -8.75 -2.60 -2.46
N LEU A 21 -7.47 -2.99 -2.47
CA LEU A 21 -7.05 -4.39 -2.61
C LEU A 21 -7.49 -5.24 -1.41
N SER A 22 -7.38 -4.73 -0.19
CA SER A 22 -7.84 -5.42 1.02
C SER A 22 -9.35 -5.69 0.97
N SER A 23 -10.16 -4.74 0.49
CA SER A 23 -11.59 -4.96 0.28
C SER A 23 -11.86 -6.05 -0.77
N VAL A 24 -11.06 -6.11 -1.84
CA VAL A 24 -11.18 -7.15 -2.87
C VAL A 24 -10.79 -8.52 -2.32
N CYS A 25 -9.67 -8.63 -1.60
CA CYS A 25 -9.22 -9.87 -0.96
C CYS A 25 -10.29 -10.41 0.00
N ALA A 26 -10.87 -9.55 0.83
CA ALA A 26 -11.95 -9.93 1.75
C ALA A 26 -13.16 -10.54 1.01
N LYS A 27 -13.61 -9.91 -0.10
CA LYS A 27 -14.71 -10.43 -0.92
C LYS A 27 -14.37 -11.73 -1.64
N LEU A 28 -13.11 -11.90 -2.05
CA LEU A 28 -12.67 -13.11 -2.72
C LEU A 28 -12.59 -14.30 -1.76
N HIS A 29 -12.19 -14.09 -0.50
CA HIS A 29 -12.15 -15.14 0.53
C HIS A 29 -13.52 -15.78 0.80
N ASP A 30 -14.61 -15.03 0.64
CA ASP A 30 -15.97 -15.55 0.82
C ASP A 30 -16.44 -16.47 -0.32
N GLY A 31 -15.82 -16.38 -1.51
CA GLY A 31 -16.17 -17.16 -2.70
C GLY A 31 -15.18 -18.29 -2.97
N GLY A 32 -15.33 -19.44 -2.32
CA GLY A 32 -14.38 -20.58 -2.29
C GLY A 32 -13.93 -21.25 -3.61
N ARG A 33 -14.09 -20.63 -4.78
CA ARG A 33 -13.67 -21.15 -6.11
C ARG A 33 -12.52 -20.37 -6.77
N THR A 34 -11.92 -19.40 -6.10
CA THR A 34 -10.96 -18.44 -6.70
C THR A 34 -9.57 -18.46 -6.05
N GLN A 35 -9.08 -19.61 -5.57
CA GLN A 35 -7.84 -19.69 -4.79
C GLN A 35 -6.58 -19.11 -5.49
N HIS A 36 -6.45 -19.26 -6.80
CA HIS A 36 -5.35 -18.68 -7.58
C HIS A 36 -5.48 -17.15 -7.72
N LEU A 37 -6.71 -16.64 -7.88
CA LEU A 37 -7.00 -15.21 -7.90
C LEU A 37 -6.77 -14.60 -6.51
N GLN A 38 -7.24 -15.26 -5.44
CA GLN A 38 -6.97 -14.86 -4.05
C GLN A 38 -5.46 -14.68 -3.83
N SER A 39 -4.67 -15.71 -4.15
CA SER A 39 -3.22 -15.66 -3.98
C SER A 39 -2.56 -14.50 -4.73
N ALA A 40 -3.00 -14.22 -5.97
CA ALA A 40 -2.46 -13.12 -6.76
C ALA A 40 -2.84 -11.74 -6.20
N TYR A 41 -4.08 -11.58 -5.70
CA TYR A 41 -4.52 -10.35 -5.05
C TYR A 41 -3.85 -10.14 -3.69
N ASP A 42 -3.63 -11.20 -2.92
CA ASP A 42 -2.92 -11.15 -1.63
C ASP A 42 -1.44 -10.80 -1.80
N GLU A 43 -0.78 -11.32 -2.84
CA GLU A 43 0.60 -10.96 -3.17
C GLU A 43 0.68 -9.49 -3.60
N LYS A 44 -0.28 -9.04 -4.42
CA LYS A 44 -0.35 -7.64 -4.84
C LYS A 44 -0.63 -6.70 -3.68
N LEU A 45 -1.50 -7.09 -2.74
CA LEU A 45 -1.75 -6.34 -1.51
C LEU A 45 -0.46 -6.19 -0.70
N ARG A 46 0.22 -7.31 -0.42
CA ARG A 46 1.51 -7.30 0.30
C ARG A 46 2.56 -6.42 -0.35
N SER A 47 2.66 -6.44 -1.68
CA SER A 47 3.60 -5.57 -2.41
C SER A 47 3.28 -4.08 -2.25
N VAL A 48 2.00 -3.71 -2.26
CA VAL A 48 1.58 -2.31 -2.10
C VAL A 48 1.75 -1.86 -0.65
N GLU A 49 1.46 -2.73 0.32
CA GLU A 49 1.70 -2.47 1.75
C GLU A 49 3.19 -2.25 2.03
N LEU A 50 4.07 -3.10 1.49
CA LEU A 50 5.52 -2.90 1.61
C LEU A 50 5.98 -1.57 1.00
N GLN A 51 5.43 -1.18 -0.15
CA GLN A 51 5.73 0.12 -0.76
C GLN A 51 5.26 1.27 0.14
N ARG A 52 4.03 1.21 0.66
CA ARG A 52 3.49 2.20 1.60
C ARG A 52 4.38 2.34 2.82
N ASP A 53 4.76 1.22 3.44
CA ASP A 53 5.56 1.21 4.66
C ASP A 53 6.94 1.83 4.43
N ASN A 54 7.59 1.50 3.31
CA ASN A 54 8.86 2.11 2.92
C ASN A 54 8.74 3.64 2.72
N LEU A 55 7.67 4.10 2.07
CA LEU A 55 7.42 5.54 1.88
C LEU A 55 7.15 6.24 3.22
N GLY A 56 6.43 5.58 4.14
CA GLY A 56 6.20 6.07 5.50
C GLY A 56 7.50 6.30 6.27
N VAL A 57 8.41 5.31 6.24
CA VAL A 57 9.74 5.43 6.87
C VAL A 57 10.55 6.60 6.28
N ILE A 58 10.46 6.83 4.96
CA ILE A 58 11.16 7.95 4.32
C ILE A 58 10.55 9.29 4.76
N LEU A 59 9.22 9.39 4.85
CA LEU A 59 8.55 10.61 5.31
C LEU A 59 8.92 10.94 6.76
N GLU A 60 8.90 9.94 7.65
CA GLU A 60 9.34 10.10 9.04
C GLU A 60 10.79 10.60 9.13
N ALA A 61 11.69 10.05 8.30
CA ALA A 61 13.08 10.48 8.26
C ALA A 61 13.24 11.92 7.73
N ILE A 62 12.42 12.34 6.77
CA ILE A 62 12.41 13.74 6.28
C ILE A 62 11.90 14.67 7.38
N ASP A 63 10.80 14.32 8.04
CA ASP A 63 10.22 15.12 9.13
C ASP A 63 11.23 15.29 10.27
N ALA A 64 11.93 14.23 10.66
CA ALA A 64 12.96 14.27 11.71
C ALA A 64 14.22 15.09 11.33
N ALA A 65 14.47 15.30 10.03
CA ALA A 65 15.60 16.10 9.55
C ALA A 65 15.25 17.58 9.34
N GLU A 66 13.96 17.91 9.29
CA GLU A 66 13.44 19.29 9.17
C GLU A 66 13.21 19.96 10.54
N ASP A 67 13.16 19.17 11.64
CA ASP A 67 13.13 19.60 13.05
C ASP A 67 14.55 19.97 13.57
#